data_AF-A0A933U2N2-F1
#
_entry.id   AF-A0A933U2N2-F1
#
_cell.length_a   1.000
_cell.length_b   1.000
_cell.length_c   1.000
_cell.angle_alpha   90.00
_cell.angle_beta   90.00
_cell.angle_gamma   90.00
#
_symmetry.space_group_name_H-M   'P 1'
#
loop_
_entity.id
_entity.type
_entity.pdbx_description
1 polymer ?
#
loop_
_entity_poly.entity_id
_entity_poly.type
_entity_poly.pdbx_seq_one_letter_code
_entity_poly.pdbx_strand_id
1 'polypeptide(L)'
;MNRRATWVLIALLVLTRAWLVLCAADVNGYGEEFGKGAAAKAMLDGLGVEHWRLAYVYHEGGGFLITHLKALAFLLVGPTVLANKLVALFTTTLLLLVGLRLCRAHFGERAAACFGLAFVFAPDAFLRFSLLSLGTHFEASILLALIAHFTLRIVGGSSSTARDWLGLGLVAGLGLYFSLLTLAVLAWAGFALVLFARGELLSRKFFVACAGAVFGALPLCWMMSHVGLDALFVRGKEGGATAKVERLTALGDVFTALGRGAIGPWVLATAYALLAALGLALVRGNPDAMRRRKLLLVGTFVPVFLALYVASGMAIRPESGWFFFLRLSPVWFFGTVFVAACTGELLEHARGTTRFLAIGSFACIVGVGTFDFAALSRAGWLGAPRFVATAMNRAKGYDYAEYFDKFQYHLDGSLEDKIAVLRRYDDDPELLLPAISLSLFEHAGVSLDEAVAISKRAHGEQWTTAIKGLRFFVHPSFGHDLAAGFAAIESVEPAARAPLAEAVGRAGLGPRFVPEKIAKELEFVPPDDLRTAFLRGAGWRVHRAFGLRRDRANEFILALPIQVQAGVRDGFERARAADGFPPIR
;
A
#
# COMPACT_ATOMS: atom_id res chain seq x y z
N MET A 1 19.93 7.57 24.20
CA MET A 1 19.01 8.34 23.40
C MET A 1 18.02 8.92 24.37
N ASN A 2 18.33 10.14 24.77
CA ASN A 2 17.42 10.92 25.58
C ASN A 2 16.12 11.18 24.78
N ARG A 3 15.08 11.61 25.48
CA ARG A 3 13.78 11.95 24.86
C ARG A 3 13.96 12.97 23.72
N ARG A 4 14.90 13.92 23.86
CA ARG A 4 15.20 14.94 22.85
C ARG A 4 15.61 14.34 21.51
N ALA A 5 16.57 13.42 21.47
CA ALA A 5 17.00 12.77 20.24
C ALA A 5 15.89 11.95 19.57
N THR A 6 15.00 11.34 20.37
CA THR A 6 13.81 10.66 19.82
C THR A 6 12.88 11.65 19.11
N TRP A 7 12.59 12.79 19.75
CA TRP A 7 11.78 13.86 19.15
C TRP A 7 12.40 14.46 17.90
N VAL A 8 13.74 14.63 17.87
CA VAL A 8 14.44 15.10 16.66
C VAL A 8 14.24 14.13 15.50
N LEU A 9 14.37 12.81 15.73
CA LEU A 9 14.15 11.81 14.67
C LEU A 9 12.70 11.78 14.19
N ILE A 10 11.72 11.93 15.10
CA ILE A 10 10.31 12.04 14.72
C ILE A 10 10.07 13.30 13.89
N ALA A 11 10.61 14.44 14.31
CA ALA A 11 10.49 15.70 13.58
C ALA A 11 11.12 15.57 12.18
N LEU A 12 12.31 14.99 12.06
CA LEU A 12 12.96 14.74 10.77
C LEU A 12 12.13 13.80 9.89
N LEU A 13 11.56 12.73 10.44
CA LEU A 13 10.67 11.83 9.71
C LEU A 13 9.45 12.60 9.18
N VAL A 14 8.71 13.28 10.06
CA VAL A 14 7.49 13.99 9.69
C VAL A 14 7.78 15.08 8.68
N LEU A 15 8.85 15.87 8.86
CA LEU A 15 9.23 16.93 7.93
C LEU A 15 9.63 16.38 6.55
N THR A 16 10.44 15.33 6.48
CA THR A 16 10.85 14.74 5.19
C THR A 16 9.66 14.13 4.47
N ARG A 17 8.78 13.41 5.18
CA ARG A 17 7.60 12.76 4.59
C ARG A 17 6.52 13.76 4.20
N ALA A 18 6.23 14.74 5.05
CA ALA A 18 5.32 15.84 4.71
C ALA A 18 5.84 16.63 3.51
N TRP A 19 7.15 16.86 3.41
CA TRP A 19 7.74 17.52 2.23
C TRP A 19 7.50 16.73 0.94
N LEU A 20 7.73 15.42 0.93
CA LEU A 20 7.46 14.58 -0.26
C LEU A 20 5.99 14.65 -0.67
N VAL A 21 5.07 14.61 0.30
CA VAL A 21 3.63 14.77 0.10
C VAL A 21 3.30 16.16 -0.48
N LEU A 22 3.86 17.23 0.10
CA LEU A 22 3.64 18.61 -0.36
C LEU A 22 4.24 18.90 -1.73
N CYS A 23 5.26 18.15 -2.15
CA CYS A 23 5.79 18.22 -3.51
C CYS A 23 5.11 17.24 -4.46
N ALA A 24 4.06 16.52 -4.05
CA ALA A 24 3.43 15.46 -4.87
C ALA A 24 4.46 14.47 -5.45
N ALA A 25 5.55 14.23 -4.71
CA ALA A 25 6.61 13.28 -5.02
C ALA A 25 6.34 11.90 -4.42
N ASP A 26 5.27 11.79 -3.65
CA ASP A 26 4.80 10.56 -3.06
C ASP A 26 4.04 9.70 -4.09
N VAL A 27 3.45 8.61 -3.60
CA VAL A 27 2.57 7.73 -4.35
C VAL A 27 1.14 8.00 -3.87
N ASN A 28 0.36 8.71 -4.68
CA ASN A 28 -1.06 9.01 -4.39
C ASN A 28 -1.96 7.97 -5.05
N GLY A 29 -2.84 7.34 -4.27
CA GLY A 29 -3.84 6.41 -4.82
C GLY A 29 -3.22 5.18 -5.48
N TYR A 30 -2.03 4.79 -5.03
CA TYR A 30 -1.33 3.64 -5.58
C TYR A 30 -1.78 2.35 -4.88
N GLY A 31 -2.02 1.31 -5.69
CA GLY A 31 -2.62 0.07 -5.20
C GLY A 31 -3.94 0.39 -4.48
N GLU A 32 -4.17 -0.27 -3.36
CA GLU A 32 -5.46 -0.31 -2.67
C GLU A 32 -5.70 0.88 -1.74
N GLU A 33 -4.93 1.97 -1.84
CA GLU A 33 -5.01 3.10 -0.91
C GLU A 33 -6.40 3.74 -0.95
N PHE A 34 -6.94 3.95 -2.15
CA PHE A 34 -8.24 4.59 -2.36
C PHE A 34 -9.41 3.60 -2.27
N GLY A 35 -9.25 2.34 -2.67
CA GLY A 35 -10.22 1.29 -2.35
C GLY A 35 -10.44 1.12 -0.84
N LYS A 36 -9.38 1.12 -0.04
CA LYS A 36 -9.49 1.12 1.44
C LYS A 36 -10.05 2.44 1.98
N GLY A 37 -9.90 3.55 1.26
CA GLY A 37 -10.60 4.79 1.55
C GLY A 37 -12.11 4.68 1.34
N ALA A 38 -12.56 4.01 0.27
CA ALA A 38 -13.97 3.79 -0.02
C ALA A 38 -14.62 2.84 0.99
N ALA A 39 -13.89 1.84 1.48
CA ALA A 39 -14.30 1.02 2.61
C ALA A 39 -14.48 1.86 3.89
N ALA A 40 -13.60 2.85 4.13
CA ALA A 40 -13.73 3.75 5.28
C ALA A 40 -14.94 4.68 5.14
N LYS A 41 -15.20 5.19 3.93
CA LYS A 41 -16.41 5.95 3.61
C LYS A 41 -17.68 5.11 3.84
N ALA A 42 -17.66 3.82 3.47
CA ALA A 42 -18.74 2.88 3.70
C ALA A 42 -19.17 2.79 5.18
N MET A 43 -18.17 2.77 6.07
CA MET A 43 -18.39 2.73 7.52
C MET A 43 -19.08 4.00 8.02
N LEU A 44 -18.76 5.15 7.44
CA LEU A 44 -19.33 6.44 7.83
C LEU A 44 -20.73 6.68 7.24
N ASP A 45 -20.95 6.24 6.01
CA ASP A 45 -22.23 6.40 5.31
C ASP A 45 -23.32 5.45 5.80
N GLY A 46 -22.93 4.38 6.50
CA GLY A 46 -23.88 3.45 7.11
C GLY A 46 -24.72 2.72 6.06
N LEU A 47 -24.07 1.92 5.20
CA LEU A 47 -24.72 1.21 4.09
C LEU A 47 -25.82 0.21 4.50
N GLY A 48 -26.05 0.00 5.80
CA GLY A 48 -27.04 -0.95 6.31
C GLY A 48 -26.66 -2.41 6.01
N VAL A 49 -25.36 -2.71 6.03
CA VAL A 49 -24.81 -4.07 5.99
C VAL A 49 -24.02 -4.34 7.26
N GLU A 50 -23.85 -5.62 7.58
CA GLU A 50 -23.03 -6.03 8.71
C GLU A 50 -21.59 -5.53 8.59
N HIS A 51 -21.02 -5.06 9.71
CA HIS A 51 -19.73 -4.35 9.71
C HIS A 51 -18.57 -5.18 9.14
N TRP A 52 -18.54 -6.49 9.39
CA TRP A 52 -17.50 -7.37 8.84
C TRP A 52 -17.52 -7.41 7.30
N ARG A 53 -18.67 -7.20 6.66
CA ARG A 53 -18.79 -7.18 5.20
C ARG A 53 -18.09 -5.96 4.59
N LEU A 54 -17.88 -4.90 5.36
CA LEU A 54 -17.23 -3.68 4.88
C LEU A 54 -15.71 -3.84 4.69
N ALA A 55 -15.10 -4.94 5.14
CA ALA A 55 -13.69 -5.19 4.89
C ALA A 55 -13.37 -5.11 3.39
N TYR A 56 -12.24 -4.49 3.03
CA TYR A 56 -11.76 -4.46 1.64
C TYR A 56 -11.52 -5.87 1.13
N VAL A 57 -10.81 -6.68 1.92
CA VAL A 57 -10.56 -8.10 1.69
C VAL A 57 -10.50 -8.80 3.06
N TYR A 58 -11.09 -9.99 3.20
CA TYR A 58 -11.21 -10.66 4.51
C TYR A 58 -9.91 -11.19 5.09
N HIS A 59 -8.96 -11.65 4.25
CA HIS A 59 -7.68 -12.17 4.72
C HIS A 59 -6.65 -11.10 5.11
N GLU A 60 -6.98 -9.83 4.92
CA GLU A 60 -6.14 -8.69 5.27
C GLU A 60 -6.72 -7.92 6.48
N GLY A 61 -6.71 -8.53 7.67
CA GLY A 61 -7.21 -7.88 8.88
C GLY A 61 -6.52 -6.55 9.19
N GLY A 62 -5.25 -6.39 8.81
CA GLY A 62 -4.53 -5.13 8.90
C GLY A 62 -5.12 -4.04 7.99
N GLY A 63 -5.57 -4.41 6.79
CA GLY A 63 -6.29 -3.52 5.88
C GLY A 63 -7.60 -3.03 6.50
N PHE A 64 -8.33 -3.91 7.19
CA PHE A 64 -9.54 -3.52 7.91
C PHE A 64 -9.24 -2.58 9.08
N LEU A 65 -8.18 -2.83 9.87
CA LEU A 65 -7.77 -1.92 10.94
C LEU A 65 -7.37 -0.53 10.41
N ILE A 66 -6.59 -0.47 9.33
CA ILE A 66 -6.23 0.81 8.69
C ILE A 66 -7.45 1.53 8.13
N THR A 67 -8.44 0.80 7.62
CA THR A 67 -9.72 1.37 7.18
C THR A 67 -10.44 2.10 8.32
N HIS A 68 -10.42 1.57 9.54
CA HIS A 68 -10.98 2.26 10.71
C HIS A 68 -10.20 3.53 11.06
N LEU A 69 -8.86 3.50 10.98
CA LEU A 69 -8.04 4.69 11.19
C LEU A 69 -8.32 5.76 10.12
N LYS A 70 -8.57 5.36 8.87
CA LYS A 70 -9.01 6.25 7.79
C LYS A 70 -10.39 6.83 8.07
N ALA A 71 -11.35 6.03 8.53
CA ALA A 71 -12.68 6.53 8.90
C ALA A 71 -12.59 7.58 10.01
N LEU A 72 -11.75 7.35 11.02
CA LEU A 72 -11.47 8.35 12.06
C LEU A 72 -10.82 9.62 11.47
N ALA A 73 -9.83 9.47 10.58
CA ALA A 73 -9.22 10.62 9.93
C ALA A 73 -10.21 11.39 9.03
N PHE A 74 -11.14 10.69 8.37
CA PHE A 74 -12.21 11.28 7.57
C PHE A 74 -13.16 12.12 8.43
N LEU A 75 -13.46 11.68 9.66
CA LEU A 75 -14.22 12.50 10.62
C LEU A 75 -13.47 13.77 11.05
N LEU A 76 -12.13 13.75 11.06
CA LEU A 76 -11.30 14.87 11.53
C LEU A 76 -11.02 15.92 10.46
N VAL A 77 -10.73 15.51 9.22
CA VAL A 77 -10.29 16.40 8.13
C VAL A 77 -11.06 16.21 6.82
N GLY A 78 -12.18 15.49 6.86
CA GLY A 78 -12.98 15.13 5.70
C GLY A 78 -12.41 13.93 4.93
N PRO A 79 -13.20 13.32 4.01
CA PRO A 79 -12.83 12.11 3.29
C PRO A 79 -11.90 12.41 2.11
N THR A 80 -10.72 12.95 2.44
CA THR A 80 -9.78 13.57 1.50
C THR A 80 -8.47 12.79 1.40
N VAL A 81 -7.67 13.06 0.36
CA VAL A 81 -6.32 12.48 0.22
C VAL A 81 -5.46 12.83 1.44
N LEU A 82 -5.61 14.03 2.00
CA LEU A 82 -4.91 14.45 3.22
C LEU A 82 -5.14 13.46 4.37
N ALA A 83 -6.37 13.00 4.58
CA ALA A 83 -6.69 12.05 5.65
C ALA A 83 -5.88 10.73 5.51
N ASN A 84 -5.78 10.18 4.29
CA ASN A 84 -4.97 9.00 4.03
C ASN A 84 -3.48 9.22 4.35
N LYS A 85 -2.95 10.40 4.00
CA LYS A 85 -1.55 10.75 4.29
C LYS A 85 -1.29 10.96 5.77
N LEU A 86 -2.25 11.48 6.53
CA LEU A 86 -2.16 11.56 7.98
C LEU A 86 -2.10 10.16 8.61
N VAL A 87 -2.90 9.21 8.13
CA VAL A 87 -2.84 7.80 8.60
C VAL A 87 -1.50 7.17 8.24
N ALA A 88 -0.99 7.37 7.02
CA ALA A 88 0.33 6.86 6.62
C ALA A 88 1.48 7.45 7.44
N LEU A 89 1.45 8.77 7.71
CA LEU A 89 2.43 9.42 8.59
C LEU A 89 2.36 8.87 10.02
N PHE A 90 1.15 8.63 10.53
CA PHE A 90 0.95 8.05 11.85
C PHE A 90 1.54 6.63 11.95
N THR A 91 1.21 5.73 11.02
CA THR A 91 1.71 4.35 11.04
C THR A 91 3.21 4.28 10.83
N THR A 92 3.77 5.10 9.94
CA THR A 92 5.24 5.22 9.75
C THR A 92 5.93 5.75 11.01
N THR A 93 5.35 6.73 11.69
CA THR A 93 5.88 7.24 12.97
C THR A 93 5.85 6.16 14.05
N LEU A 94 4.78 5.38 14.11
CA LEU A 94 4.67 4.26 15.04
C LEU A 94 5.71 3.17 14.74
N LEU A 95 5.95 2.85 13.47
CA LEU A 95 6.99 1.90 13.07
C LEU A 95 8.40 2.38 13.45
N LEU A 96 8.70 3.66 13.22
CA LEU A 96 9.95 4.28 13.70
C LEU A 96 10.08 4.12 15.21
N LEU A 97 9.06 4.47 15.99
CA LEU A 97 9.07 4.39 17.45
C LEU A 97 9.32 2.97 17.96
N VAL A 98 8.66 1.98 17.36
CA VAL A 98 8.87 0.56 17.72
C VAL A 98 10.29 0.11 17.36
N GLY A 99 10.80 0.48 16.18
CA GLY A 99 12.18 0.18 15.79
C GLY A 99 13.22 0.85 16.69
N LEU A 100 13.04 2.12 17.05
CA LEU A 100 13.91 2.83 18.01
C LEU A 100 13.89 2.15 19.37
N ARG A 101 12.71 1.74 19.85
CA ARG A 101 12.56 1.01 21.12
C ARG A 101 13.25 -0.36 21.07
N LEU A 102 13.07 -1.10 19.97
CA LEU A 102 13.70 -2.39 19.74
C LEU A 102 15.23 -2.25 19.78
N CYS A 103 15.79 -1.35 18.97
CA CYS A 103 17.23 -1.13 18.90
C CYS A 103 17.80 -0.66 20.25
N ARG A 104 17.15 0.32 20.88
CA ARG A 104 17.60 0.86 22.17
C ARG A 104 17.63 -0.19 23.28
N ALA A 105 16.58 -1.00 23.38
CA ALA A 105 16.44 -1.98 24.45
C ALA A 105 17.44 -3.14 24.33
N HIS A 106 17.90 -3.47 23.13
CA HIS A 106 18.69 -4.68 22.88
C HIS A 106 20.12 -4.43 22.43
N PHE A 107 20.38 -3.30 21.78
CA PHE A 107 21.67 -2.98 21.16
C PHE A 107 22.24 -1.64 21.63
N GLY A 108 21.46 -0.88 22.41
CA GLY A 108 21.89 0.37 23.02
C GLY A 108 21.62 1.60 22.16
N GLU A 109 22.11 2.74 22.64
CA GLU A 109 21.67 4.05 22.19
C GLU A 109 22.24 4.45 20.83
N ARG A 110 23.45 4.00 20.51
CA ARG A 110 24.08 4.24 19.20
C ARG A 110 23.33 3.50 18.10
N ALA A 111 22.98 2.23 18.34
CA ALA A 111 22.19 1.43 17.41
C ALA A 111 20.82 2.06 17.15
N ALA A 112 20.14 2.57 18.18
CA ALA A 112 18.87 3.28 18.01
C ALA A 112 19.01 4.54 17.15
N ALA A 113 20.05 5.34 17.38
CA ALA A 113 20.32 6.53 16.56
C ALA A 113 20.63 6.17 15.10
N CYS A 114 21.46 5.15 14.86
CA CYS A 114 21.76 4.65 13.52
C CYS A 114 20.50 4.13 12.80
N PHE A 115 19.68 3.34 13.48
CA PHE A 115 18.40 2.87 12.93
C PHE A 115 17.50 4.05 12.55
N GLY A 116 17.34 5.01 13.46
CA GLY A 116 16.49 6.18 13.22
C GLY A 116 16.92 6.99 12.00
N LEU A 117 18.21 7.27 11.85
CA LEU A 117 18.73 8.00 10.68
C LEU A 117 18.54 7.21 9.38
N ALA A 118 18.87 5.91 9.37
CA ALA A 118 18.69 5.07 8.19
C ALA A 118 17.21 4.86 7.81
N PHE A 119 16.30 4.88 8.78
CA PHE A 119 14.86 4.79 8.55
C PHE A 119 14.27 6.11 8.01
N VAL A 120 14.70 7.26 8.54
CA VAL A 120 14.29 8.58 8.05
C VAL A 120 14.76 8.76 6.60
N PHE A 121 16.05 8.51 6.35
CA PHE A 121 16.66 8.55 5.02
C PHE A 121 16.74 7.16 4.41
N ALA A 122 15.57 6.53 4.29
CA ALA A 122 15.43 5.24 3.62
C ALA A 122 15.66 5.37 2.11
N PRO A 123 15.92 4.26 1.38
CA PRO A 123 15.95 4.25 -0.07
C PRO A 123 14.59 4.63 -0.70
N ASP A 124 14.58 5.09 -1.94
CA ASP A 124 13.41 5.56 -2.70
C ASP A 124 12.14 4.73 -2.45
N ALA A 125 12.22 3.41 -2.65
CA ALA A 125 11.09 2.50 -2.48
C ALA A 125 10.39 2.69 -1.13
N PHE A 126 11.16 2.77 -0.04
CA PHE A 126 10.65 2.90 1.32
C PHE A 126 10.25 4.33 1.68
N LEU A 127 10.86 5.36 1.07
CA LEU A 127 10.37 6.73 1.17
C LEU A 127 8.91 6.80 0.71
N ARG A 128 8.60 6.18 -0.42
CA ARG A 128 7.24 6.14 -0.98
C ARG A 128 6.29 5.21 -0.22
N PHE A 129 6.69 3.99 0.13
CA PHE A 129 5.79 3.08 0.87
C PHE A 129 5.41 3.59 2.25
N SER A 130 6.30 4.34 2.90
CA SER A 130 5.99 4.99 4.18
C SER A 130 4.93 6.09 4.08
N LEU A 131 4.50 6.43 2.86
CA LEU A 131 3.44 7.39 2.56
C LEU A 131 2.17 6.72 2.03
N LEU A 132 2.12 5.39 2.07
CA LEU A 132 0.91 4.60 1.83
C LEU A 132 0.36 4.06 3.14
N SER A 133 -0.96 4.09 3.27
CA SER A 133 -1.69 3.43 4.35
C SER A 133 -2.55 2.30 3.79
N LEU A 134 -1.93 1.13 3.62
CA LEU A 134 -2.58 -0.06 3.07
C LEU A 134 -2.97 -1.06 4.16
N GLY A 135 -2.28 -1.05 5.30
CA GLY A 135 -2.47 -2.05 6.35
C GLY A 135 -1.96 -3.42 5.97
N THR A 136 -0.86 -3.48 5.22
CA THR A 136 -0.28 -4.74 4.74
C THR A 136 1.18 -4.86 5.21
N HIS A 137 2.10 -5.15 4.29
CA HIS A 137 3.46 -5.60 4.57
C HIS A 137 4.29 -4.56 5.36
N PHE A 138 4.14 -3.27 5.03
CA PHE A 138 4.89 -2.21 5.69
C PHE A 138 4.40 -2.02 7.13
N GLU A 139 3.10 -1.83 7.35
CA GLU A 139 2.53 -1.61 8.69
C GLU A 139 2.58 -2.88 9.55
N ALA A 140 2.51 -4.08 8.97
CA ALA A 140 2.70 -5.34 9.68
C ALA A 140 4.07 -5.40 10.36
N SER A 141 5.08 -4.70 9.84
CA SER A 141 6.42 -4.62 10.45
C SER A 141 6.38 -4.09 11.88
N ILE A 142 5.33 -3.35 12.29
CA ILE A 142 5.11 -2.91 13.68
C ILE A 142 4.95 -4.13 14.59
N LEU A 143 4.07 -5.06 14.21
CA LEU A 143 3.79 -6.27 14.99
C LEU A 143 4.95 -7.24 14.95
N LEU A 144 5.60 -7.39 13.79
CA LEU A 144 6.81 -8.21 13.67
C LEU A 144 7.94 -7.69 14.57
N ALA A 145 8.16 -6.38 14.61
CA ALA A 145 9.17 -5.76 15.47
C ALA A 145 8.85 -5.91 16.96
N LEU A 146 7.56 -5.86 17.34
CA LEU A 146 7.13 -6.12 18.71
C LEU A 146 7.30 -7.59 19.11
N ILE A 147 6.98 -8.55 18.22
CA ILE A 147 7.26 -9.98 18.43
C ILE A 147 8.76 -10.19 18.63
N ALA A 148 9.60 -9.60 17.78
CA ALA A 148 11.05 -9.64 17.93
C ALA A 148 11.51 -9.01 19.25
N HIS A 149 10.93 -7.87 19.65
CA HIS A 149 11.25 -7.20 20.90
C HIS A 149 11.02 -8.10 22.11
N PHE A 150 9.83 -8.72 22.23
CA PHE A 150 9.51 -9.61 23.34
C PHE A 150 10.32 -10.90 23.29
N THR A 151 10.50 -11.49 22.11
CA THR A 151 11.36 -12.68 21.93
C THR A 151 12.78 -12.41 22.44
N LEU A 152 13.39 -11.30 22.03
CA LEU A 152 14.74 -10.90 22.46
C LEU A 152 14.82 -10.59 23.96
N ARG A 153 13.73 -10.13 24.60
CA ARG A 153 13.68 -9.96 26.06
C ARG A 153 13.67 -11.31 26.78
N ILE A 154 12.90 -12.27 26.28
CA ILE A 154 12.76 -13.61 26.87
C ILE A 154 14.06 -14.40 26.74
N VAL A 155 14.64 -14.50 25.54
CA VAL A 155 15.91 -15.23 25.31
C VAL A 155 17.13 -14.50 25.87
N GLY A 156 16.96 -13.21 26.18
CA GLY A 156 17.99 -12.26 26.52
C GLY A 156 18.19 -11.98 28.01
N GLY A 157 17.27 -12.42 28.87
CA GLY A 157 17.23 -12.06 30.28
C GLY A 157 17.48 -13.25 31.21
N SER A 158 18.08 -12.98 32.38
CA SER A 158 18.18 -13.95 33.49
C SER A 158 16.84 -14.22 34.18
N SER A 159 15.82 -13.38 33.95
CA SER A 159 14.45 -13.60 34.41
C SER A 159 13.43 -13.00 33.43
N SER A 160 12.95 -13.81 32.50
CA SER A 160 11.79 -13.44 31.68
C SER A 160 10.56 -13.22 32.58
N THR A 161 9.78 -12.16 32.37
CA THR A 161 8.58 -11.87 33.17
C THR A 161 7.32 -12.39 32.50
N ALA A 162 6.27 -12.71 33.26
CA ALA A 162 4.97 -13.09 32.68
C ALA A 162 4.40 -12.02 31.73
N ARG A 163 4.73 -10.74 31.96
CA ARG A 163 4.36 -9.62 31.07
C ARG A 163 5.02 -9.71 29.70
N ASP A 164 6.27 -10.18 29.63
CA ASP A 164 6.99 -10.34 28.37
C ASP A 164 6.35 -11.46 27.52
N TRP A 165 5.99 -12.57 28.18
CA TRP A 165 5.28 -13.68 27.55
C TRP A 165 3.86 -13.31 27.12
N LEU A 166 3.10 -12.61 27.97
CA LEU A 166 1.78 -12.08 27.63
C LEU A 166 1.87 -11.14 26.41
N GLY A 167 2.84 -10.23 26.41
CA GLY A 167 3.09 -9.31 25.31
C GLY A 167 3.43 -10.02 24.00
N LEU A 168 4.30 -11.04 24.05
CA LEU A 168 4.60 -11.90 22.90
C LEU A 168 3.33 -12.56 22.36
N GLY A 169 2.53 -13.16 23.24
CA GLY A 169 1.26 -13.79 22.90
C GLY A 169 0.29 -12.82 22.22
N LEU A 170 -0.03 -11.71 22.88
CA LEU A 170 -0.99 -10.71 22.38
C LEU A 170 -0.62 -10.21 20.98
N VAL A 171 0.65 -9.84 20.79
CA VAL A 171 1.13 -9.34 19.49
C VAL A 171 1.21 -10.46 18.45
N ALA A 172 1.52 -11.70 18.84
CA ALA A 172 1.46 -12.84 17.94
C ALA A 172 0.05 -13.09 17.42
N GLY A 173 -0.94 -13.16 18.31
CA GLY A 173 -2.35 -13.36 17.93
C GLY A 173 -2.89 -12.23 17.07
N LEU A 174 -2.66 -10.98 17.47
CA LEU A 174 -3.05 -9.81 16.69
C LEU A 174 -2.31 -9.74 15.36
N GLY A 175 -1.04 -10.14 15.34
CA GLY A 175 -0.22 -10.22 14.14
C GLY A 175 -0.78 -11.22 13.12
N LEU A 176 -1.26 -12.38 13.56
CA LEU A 176 -1.90 -13.35 12.69
C LEU A 176 -3.18 -12.82 12.04
N TYR A 177 -3.99 -12.08 12.80
CA TYR A 177 -5.13 -11.34 12.23
C TYR A 177 -4.68 -10.28 11.23
N PHE A 178 -3.65 -9.51 11.59
CA PHE A 178 -3.21 -8.36 10.79
C PHE A 178 -2.63 -8.78 9.44
N SER A 179 -1.74 -9.78 9.43
CA SER A 179 -1.08 -10.26 8.22
C SER A 179 -0.46 -11.64 8.41
N LEU A 180 -0.60 -12.50 7.40
CA LEU A 180 0.02 -13.83 7.38
C LEU A 180 1.56 -13.79 7.37
N LEU A 181 2.18 -12.65 7.05
CA LEU A 181 3.63 -12.46 7.20
C LEU A 181 4.11 -12.68 8.64
N THR A 182 3.21 -12.51 9.61
CA THR A 182 3.47 -12.78 11.01
C THR A 182 3.92 -14.23 11.24
N LEU A 183 3.48 -15.19 10.41
CA LEU A 183 3.94 -16.57 10.50
C LEU A 183 5.46 -16.69 10.37
N ALA A 184 6.10 -15.87 9.53
CA ALA A 184 7.55 -15.91 9.37
C ALA A 184 8.30 -15.46 10.63
N VAL A 185 7.84 -14.41 11.30
CA VAL A 185 8.44 -13.96 12.57
C VAL A 185 8.12 -14.92 13.72
N LEU A 186 6.96 -15.57 13.70
CA LEU A 186 6.61 -16.58 14.72
C LEU A 186 7.46 -17.83 14.57
N ALA A 187 7.75 -18.27 13.35
CA ALA A 187 8.69 -19.36 13.10
C ALA A 187 10.09 -19.00 13.61
N TRP A 188 10.58 -17.79 13.29
CA TRP A 188 11.85 -17.29 13.82
C TRP A 188 11.85 -17.20 15.35
N ALA A 189 10.78 -16.70 15.96
CA ALA A 189 10.66 -16.56 17.41
C ALA A 189 10.61 -17.92 18.11
N GLY A 190 9.83 -18.87 17.57
CA GLY A 190 9.76 -20.24 18.05
C GLY A 190 11.13 -20.92 18.01
N PHE A 191 11.86 -20.79 16.90
CA PHE A 191 13.23 -21.29 16.80
C PHE A 191 14.15 -20.68 17.86
N ALA A 192 14.10 -19.36 18.04
CA ALA A 192 14.89 -18.68 19.07
C ALA A 192 14.56 -19.16 20.49
N LEU A 193 13.28 -19.34 20.81
CA LEU A 193 12.82 -19.82 22.11
C LEU A 193 13.22 -21.28 22.36
N VAL A 194 13.12 -22.15 21.36
CA VAL A 194 13.57 -23.56 21.47
C VAL A 194 15.07 -23.63 21.74
N LEU A 195 15.88 -22.83 21.05
CA LEU A 195 17.32 -22.85 21.24
C LEU A 195 17.77 -22.25 22.57
N PHE A 196 17.15 -21.16 23.00
CA PHE A 196 17.70 -20.31 24.07
C PHE A 196 16.83 -20.22 25.32
N ALA A 197 15.59 -20.68 25.27
CA ALA A 197 14.63 -20.62 26.37
C ALA A 197 13.86 -21.94 26.56
N ARG A 198 14.44 -23.10 26.16
CA ARG A 198 13.78 -24.42 26.22
C ARG A 198 13.14 -24.75 27.57
N GLY A 199 13.80 -24.39 28.68
CA GLY A 199 13.32 -24.68 30.03
C GLY A 199 12.09 -23.86 30.41
N GLU A 200 11.86 -22.73 29.75
CA GLU A 200 10.70 -21.86 30.00
C GLU A 200 9.48 -22.25 29.15
N LEU A 201 9.64 -23.13 28.14
CA LEU A 201 8.55 -23.56 27.25
C LEU A 201 7.48 -24.40 27.96
N LEU A 202 7.82 -25.04 29.07
CA LEU A 202 6.86 -25.78 29.92
C LEU A 202 6.46 -24.99 31.17
N SER A 203 6.87 -23.73 31.28
CA SER A 203 6.57 -22.89 32.43
C SER A 203 5.14 -22.33 32.38
N ARG A 204 4.63 -21.89 33.53
CA ARG A 204 3.38 -21.09 33.61
C ARG A 204 3.42 -19.86 32.69
N LYS A 205 4.60 -19.31 32.41
CA LYS A 205 4.75 -18.12 31.56
C LYS A 205 4.46 -18.43 30.09
N PHE A 206 4.82 -19.63 29.60
CA PHE A 206 4.46 -20.06 28.25
C PHE A 206 2.93 -20.12 28.09
N PHE A 207 2.21 -20.66 29.08
CA PHE A 207 0.73 -20.64 29.08
C PHE A 207 0.16 -19.22 29.09
N VAL A 208 0.82 -18.27 29.76
CA VAL A 208 0.45 -16.84 29.70
C VAL A 208 0.63 -16.29 28.28
N ALA A 209 1.66 -16.69 27.54
CA ALA A 209 1.79 -16.35 26.12
C ALA A 209 0.71 -17.00 25.27
N CYS A 210 0.36 -18.27 25.50
CA CYS A 210 -0.75 -18.91 24.78
C CYS A 210 -2.09 -18.19 25.03
N ALA A 211 -2.38 -17.84 26.29
CA ALA A 211 -3.57 -17.05 26.64
C ALA A 211 -3.55 -15.67 25.96
N GLY A 212 -2.39 -15.01 25.96
CA GLY A 212 -2.18 -13.78 25.20
C GLY A 212 -2.43 -13.96 23.71
N ALA A 213 -1.97 -15.05 23.10
CA ALA A 213 -2.17 -15.33 21.68
C ALA A 213 -3.63 -15.58 21.33
N VAL A 214 -4.35 -16.35 22.14
CA VAL A 214 -5.80 -16.55 21.96
C VAL A 214 -6.53 -15.22 22.08
N PHE A 215 -6.21 -14.40 23.09
CA PHE A 215 -6.84 -13.09 23.26
C PHE A 215 -6.49 -12.12 22.11
N GLY A 216 -5.24 -12.09 21.67
CA GLY A 216 -4.79 -11.29 20.54
C GLY A 216 -5.43 -11.72 19.22
N ALA A 217 -5.75 -13.01 19.07
CA ALA A 217 -6.39 -13.57 17.89
C ALA A 217 -7.91 -13.41 17.87
N LEU A 218 -8.54 -12.81 18.90
CA LEU A 218 -9.99 -12.61 18.93
C LEU A 218 -10.56 -11.92 17.67
N PRO A 219 -9.92 -10.88 17.09
CA PRO A 219 -10.40 -10.30 15.84
C PRO A 219 -10.38 -11.30 14.66
N LEU A 220 -9.40 -12.19 14.61
CA LEU A 220 -9.34 -13.26 13.61
C LEU A 220 -10.45 -14.29 13.84
N CYS A 221 -10.64 -14.74 15.08
CA CYS A 221 -11.72 -15.66 15.42
C CYS A 221 -13.09 -15.06 15.09
N TRP A 222 -13.30 -13.79 15.38
CA TRP A 222 -14.51 -13.06 15.02
C TRP A 222 -14.70 -13.01 13.50
N MET A 223 -13.68 -12.63 12.73
CA MET A 223 -13.77 -12.63 11.27
C MET A 223 -14.07 -14.04 10.72
N MET A 224 -13.32 -15.05 11.16
CA MET A 224 -13.53 -16.45 10.77
C MET A 224 -14.92 -16.97 11.12
N SER A 225 -15.54 -16.51 12.22
CA SER A 225 -16.91 -16.91 12.56
C SER A 225 -17.96 -16.41 11.58
N HIS A 226 -17.65 -15.37 10.77
CA HIS A 226 -18.56 -14.81 9.76
C HIS A 226 -18.23 -15.28 8.35
N VAL A 227 -16.94 -15.38 8.01
CA VAL A 227 -16.49 -15.65 6.61
C VAL A 227 -15.72 -16.97 6.47
N GLY A 228 -15.63 -17.75 7.54
CA GLY A 228 -14.91 -19.02 7.54
C GLY A 228 -13.43 -18.84 7.20
N LEU A 229 -12.96 -19.67 6.27
CA LEU A 229 -11.55 -19.70 5.85
C LEU A 229 -11.16 -18.57 4.90
N ASP A 230 -12.11 -17.80 4.36
CA ASP A 230 -11.78 -16.62 3.53
C ASP A 230 -11.01 -15.55 4.31
N ALA A 231 -11.08 -15.59 5.65
CA ALA A 231 -10.25 -14.78 6.54
C ALA A 231 -8.75 -15.16 6.53
N LEU A 232 -8.38 -16.26 5.87
CA LEU A 232 -7.00 -16.79 5.84
C LEU A 232 -6.47 -17.01 4.42
N PHE A 233 -7.33 -17.07 3.40
CA PHE A 233 -6.91 -17.41 2.05
C PHE A 233 -7.01 -16.23 1.08
N VAL A 234 -5.93 -16.02 0.34
CA VAL A 234 -5.93 -15.20 -0.86
C VAL A 234 -6.66 -15.97 -1.95
N ARG A 235 -7.88 -15.56 -2.34
CA ARG A 235 -8.59 -16.21 -3.44
C ARG A 235 -7.80 -15.98 -4.73
N GLY A 236 -7.31 -17.06 -5.35
CA GLY A 236 -6.41 -17.01 -6.51
C GLY A 236 -6.96 -16.25 -7.74
N LYS A 237 -8.27 -15.97 -7.81
CA LYS A 237 -8.88 -15.11 -8.83
C LYS A 237 -8.56 -13.62 -8.66
N GLU A 238 -8.26 -13.16 -7.44
CA GLU A 238 -8.08 -11.73 -7.13
C GLU A 238 -6.63 -11.24 -7.33
N GLY A 239 -5.66 -12.15 -7.37
CA GLY A 239 -4.24 -11.78 -7.32
C GLY A 239 -3.53 -11.59 -8.65
N GLY A 240 -4.16 -11.90 -9.80
CA GLY A 240 -3.50 -11.89 -11.12
C GLY A 240 -2.21 -12.74 -11.23
N ALA A 241 -1.86 -13.47 -10.17
CA ALA A 241 -0.61 -14.20 -10.00
C ALA A 241 -0.81 -15.66 -10.42
N THR A 242 -1.21 -15.87 -11.67
CA THR A 242 -1.35 -17.22 -12.25
C THR A 242 -0.03 -17.74 -12.85
N ALA A 243 1.01 -16.91 -12.94
CA ALA A 243 2.34 -17.38 -13.30
C ALA A 243 3.04 -17.96 -12.07
N LYS A 244 3.00 -19.29 -11.90
CA LYS A 244 3.90 -20.01 -10.99
C LYS A 244 5.34 -19.66 -11.38
N VAL A 245 5.99 -18.76 -10.65
CA VAL A 245 7.41 -18.51 -10.80
C VAL A 245 8.16 -19.70 -10.21
N GLU A 246 9.13 -20.22 -10.94
CA GLU A 246 9.97 -21.29 -10.44
C GLU A 246 10.72 -20.81 -9.17
N ARG A 247 10.68 -21.58 -8.09
CA ARG A 247 11.08 -21.10 -6.75
C ARG A 247 12.49 -20.49 -6.70
N LEU A 248 13.41 -20.99 -7.51
CA LEU A 248 14.79 -20.52 -7.56
C LEU A 248 14.98 -19.25 -8.41
N THR A 249 14.18 -19.05 -9.45
CA THR A 249 14.26 -17.81 -10.25
C THR A 249 13.80 -16.60 -9.45
N ALA A 250 12.81 -16.78 -8.56
CA ALA A 250 12.37 -15.73 -7.64
C ALA A 250 13.46 -15.23 -6.67
N LEU A 251 14.46 -16.07 -6.33
CA LEU A 251 15.62 -15.64 -5.54
C LEU A 251 16.61 -14.83 -6.39
N GLY A 252 16.90 -15.26 -7.61
CA GLY A 252 17.75 -14.51 -8.55
C GLY A 252 17.18 -13.12 -8.81
N ASP A 253 15.86 -13.03 -8.89
CA ASP A 253 15.08 -11.81 -9.06
C ASP A 253 15.27 -10.76 -7.97
N VAL A 254 15.53 -11.16 -6.72
CA VAL A 254 15.92 -10.23 -5.64
C VAL A 254 17.22 -9.51 -5.99
N PHE A 255 18.13 -10.18 -6.70
CA PHE A 255 19.41 -9.64 -7.14
C PHE A 255 19.34 -9.01 -8.54
N THR A 256 18.35 -9.36 -9.37
CA THR A 256 18.14 -8.74 -10.69
C THR A 256 17.94 -7.22 -10.57
N ALA A 257 17.32 -6.76 -9.48
CA ALA A 257 17.18 -5.34 -9.18
C ALA A 257 18.54 -4.63 -8.96
N LEU A 258 19.54 -5.32 -8.41
CA LEU A 258 20.91 -4.81 -8.34
C LEU A 258 21.57 -4.82 -9.72
N GLY A 259 21.38 -5.89 -10.50
CA GLY A 259 21.95 -6.03 -11.85
C GLY A 259 21.42 -5.00 -12.85
N ARG A 260 20.16 -4.59 -12.74
CA ARG A 260 19.53 -3.52 -13.55
C ARG A 260 19.63 -2.12 -12.90
N GLY A 261 20.12 -2.04 -11.66
CA GLY A 261 20.02 -0.85 -10.82
C GLY A 261 21.09 0.21 -11.08
N ALA A 262 20.79 1.45 -10.66
CA ALA A 262 21.77 2.53 -10.58
C ALA A 262 22.89 2.21 -9.58
N ILE A 263 23.92 3.08 -9.51
CA ILE A 263 25.04 2.94 -8.58
C ILE A 263 24.58 2.91 -7.09
N GLY A 264 23.51 3.63 -6.74
CA GLY A 264 23.00 3.74 -5.37
C GLY A 264 22.68 2.39 -4.70
N PRO A 265 21.85 1.51 -5.30
CA PRO A 265 21.60 0.16 -4.80
C PRO A 265 22.86 -0.67 -4.51
N TRP A 266 23.88 -0.60 -5.37
CA TRP A 266 25.15 -1.29 -5.14
C TRP A 266 25.92 -0.72 -3.95
N VAL A 267 25.95 0.61 -3.81
CA VAL A 267 26.54 1.28 -2.64
C VAL A 267 25.84 0.84 -1.36
N LEU A 268 24.51 0.78 -1.35
CA LEU A 268 23.73 0.31 -0.20
C LEU A 268 24.03 -1.16 0.12
N ALA A 269 23.98 -2.05 -0.86
CA ALA A 269 24.25 -3.47 -0.66
C ALA A 269 25.66 -3.70 -0.08
N THR A 270 26.66 -3.00 -0.64
CA THR A 270 28.06 -3.08 -0.20
C THR A 270 28.24 -2.54 1.22
N ALA A 271 27.65 -1.39 1.53
CA ALA A 271 27.73 -0.78 2.85
C ALA A 271 27.03 -1.64 3.92
N TYR A 272 25.86 -2.20 3.62
CA TYR A 272 25.15 -3.14 4.50
C TYR A 272 25.99 -4.39 4.77
N ALA A 273 26.53 -5.00 3.71
CA ALA A 273 27.35 -6.21 3.83
C ALA A 273 28.64 -5.96 4.63
N LEU A 274 29.33 -4.84 4.38
CA LEU A 274 30.56 -4.48 5.08
C LEU A 274 30.30 -4.22 6.57
N LEU A 275 29.26 -3.45 6.91
CA LEU A 275 28.89 -3.19 8.31
C LEU A 275 28.49 -4.46 9.04
N ALA A 276 27.71 -5.33 8.39
CA ALA A 276 27.36 -6.64 8.93
C ALA A 276 28.60 -7.50 9.19
N ALA A 277 29.49 -7.62 8.22
CA ALA A 277 30.71 -8.44 8.33
C ALA A 277 31.64 -7.93 9.44
N LEU A 278 31.93 -6.63 9.48
CA LEU A 278 32.77 -6.01 10.49
C LEU A 278 32.14 -6.12 11.89
N GLY A 279 30.83 -5.87 12.01
CA GLY A 279 30.11 -5.96 13.28
C GLY A 279 30.13 -7.39 13.84
N LEU A 280 29.86 -8.38 12.98
CA LEU A 280 29.94 -9.80 13.37
C LEU A 280 31.36 -10.22 13.77
N ALA A 281 32.37 -9.76 13.04
CA ALA A 281 33.78 -10.06 13.37
C ALA A 281 34.17 -9.49 14.74
N LEU A 282 33.77 -8.25 15.03
CA LEU A 282 34.02 -7.60 16.32
C LEU A 282 33.31 -8.33 17.47
N VAL A 283 32.04 -8.67 17.28
CA VAL A 283 31.21 -9.29 18.31
C VAL A 283 31.58 -10.75 18.59
N ARG A 284 32.24 -11.44 17.65
CA ARG A 284 32.84 -12.76 17.92
C ARG A 284 33.86 -12.71 19.06
N GLY A 285 34.61 -11.61 19.17
CA GLY A 285 35.59 -11.38 20.25
C GLY A 285 35.01 -10.76 21.53
N ASN A 286 33.72 -10.41 21.56
CA ASN A 286 33.10 -9.78 22.73
C ASN A 286 32.78 -10.84 23.81
N PRO A 287 33.21 -10.65 25.08
CA PRO A 287 32.89 -11.56 26.18
C PRO A 287 31.39 -11.57 26.54
N ASP A 288 30.61 -10.55 26.17
CA ASP A 288 29.16 -10.53 26.39
C ASP A 288 28.44 -11.48 25.40
N ALA A 289 28.35 -12.74 25.80
CA ALA A 289 27.66 -13.79 25.06
C ALA A 289 26.19 -13.46 24.77
N MET A 290 25.54 -12.66 25.63
CA MET A 290 24.14 -12.32 25.49
C MET A 290 23.93 -11.31 24.36
N ARG A 291 24.76 -10.26 24.34
CA ARG A 291 24.76 -9.26 23.28
C ARG A 291 25.04 -9.90 21.92
N ARG A 292 26.03 -10.79 21.85
CA ARG A 292 26.34 -11.59 20.66
C ARG A 292 25.15 -12.42 20.19
N ARG A 293 24.49 -13.13 21.10
CA ARG A 293 23.30 -13.95 20.79
C ARG A 293 22.19 -13.11 20.17
N LYS A 294 21.85 -11.97 20.78
CA LYS A 294 20.79 -11.09 20.27
C LYS A 294 21.09 -10.57 18.87
N LEU A 295 22.35 -10.18 18.61
CA LEU A 295 22.77 -9.70 17.31
C LEU A 295 22.64 -10.79 16.24
N LEU A 296 23.12 -12.01 16.55
CA LEU A 296 23.00 -13.16 15.65
C LEU A 296 21.55 -13.51 15.37
N LEU A 297 20.70 -13.52 16.41
CA LEU A 297 19.26 -13.79 16.26
C LEU A 297 18.57 -12.79 15.34
N VAL A 298 18.83 -11.49 15.46
CA VAL A 298 18.25 -10.52 14.52
C VAL A 298 18.79 -10.73 13.11
N GLY A 299 20.09 -11.03 12.97
CA GLY A 299 20.70 -11.34 11.67
C GLY A 299 20.10 -12.58 10.98
N THR A 300 19.57 -13.55 11.72
CA THR A 300 18.91 -14.73 11.13
C THR A 300 17.47 -14.48 10.66
N PHE A 301 16.85 -13.35 11.02
CA PHE A 301 15.48 -13.06 10.57
C PHE A 301 15.38 -12.98 9.05
N VAL A 302 16.26 -12.19 8.41
CA VAL A 302 16.26 -11.99 6.96
C VAL A 302 16.33 -13.31 6.17
N PRO A 303 17.31 -14.20 6.41
CA PRO A 303 17.36 -15.47 5.69
C PRO A 303 16.17 -16.38 6.00
N VAL A 304 15.66 -16.41 7.22
CA VAL A 304 14.45 -17.19 7.57
C VAL A 304 13.23 -16.67 6.81
N PHE A 305 13.04 -15.35 6.78
CA PHE A 305 11.94 -14.73 6.05
C PHE A 305 12.03 -15.04 4.55
N LEU A 306 13.19 -14.85 3.93
CA LEU A 306 13.39 -15.13 2.50
C LEU A 306 13.16 -16.62 2.18
N ALA A 307 13.63 -17.54 3.03
CA ALA A 307 13.39 -18.96 2.87
C ALA A 307 11.89 -19.30 2.90
N LEU A 308 11.15 -18.75 3.87
CA LEU A 308 9.71 -18.95 3.99
C LEU A 308 8.92 -18.28 2.86
N TYR A 309 9.33 -17.08 2.43
CA TYR A 309 8.74 -16.37 1.31
C TYR A 309 8.86 -17.20 0.02
N VAL A 310 10.05 -17.74 -0.27
CA VAL A 310 10.27 -18.63 -1.43
C VAL A 310 9.51 -19.94 -1.28
N ALA A 311 9.54 -20.56 -0.10
CA ALA A 311 8.86 -21.82 0.17
C ALA A 311 7.34 -21.71 0.03
N SER A 312 6.76 -20.55 0.35
CA SER A 312 5.32 -20.28 0.25
C SER A 312 4.78 -20.33 -1.18
N GLY A 313 5.64 -20.20 -2.20
CA GLY A 313 5.22 -20.07 -3.59
C GLY A 313 4.57 -18.73 -3.93
N MET A 314 4.52 -17.78 -2.99
CA MET A 314 3.99 -16.41 -3.20
C MET A 314 5.06 -15.44 -3.72
N ALA A 315 6.23 -15.94 -4.12
CA ALA A 315 7.29 -15.09 -4.62
C ALA A 315 6.93 -14.55 -6.01
N ILE A 316 6.95 -13.22 -6.15
CA ILE A 316 6.63 -12.51 -7.40
C ILE A 316 7.90 -12.00 -8.08
N ARG A 317 7.84 -11.82 -9.41
CA ARG A 317 8.94 -11.27 -10.19
C ARG A 317 9.12 -9.76 -9.89
N PRO A 318 10.33 -9.20 -10.05
CA PRO A 318 10.59 -7.76 -9.88
C PRO A 318 9.90 -6.95 -10.99
N GLU A 319 9.65 -7.58 -12.13
CA GLU A 319 8.92 -7.01 -13.27
C GLU A 319 7.45 -6.69 -12.93
N SER A 320 6.93 -7.27 -11.84
CA SER A 320 5.66 -6.87 -11.22
C SER A 320 5.68 -5.44 -10.65
N GLY A 321 6.82 -4.75 -10.71
CA GLY A 321 6.99 -3.36 -10.33
C GLY A 321 7.07 -3.17 -8.82
N TRP A 322 6.54 -2.04 -8.36
CA TRP A 322 6.66 -1.56 -6.98
C TRP A 322 6.11 -2.53 -5.92
N PHE A 323 5.13 -3.36 -6.27
CA PHE A 323 4.58 -4.38 -5.36
C PHE A 323 5.62 -5.39 -4.86
N PHE A 324 6.67 -5.67 -5.65
CA PHE A 324 7.77 -6.53 -5.22
C PHE A 324 8.45 -5.99 -3.94
N PHE A 325 8.77 -4.70 -3.93
CA PHE A 325 9.46 -4.08 -2.80
C PHE A 325 8.55 -3.93 -1.58
N LEU A 326 7.24 -3.72 -1.78
CA LEU A 326 6.28 -3.70 -0.67
C LEU A 326 6.34 -5.02 0.11
N ARG A 327 6.38 -6.17 -0.57
CA ARG A 327 6.49 -7.49 0.07
C ARG A 327 7.80 -7.70 0.85
N LEU A 328 8.85 -7.01 0.45
CA LEU A 328 10.16 -7.05 1.10
C LEU A 328 10.32 -6.01 2.24
N SER A 329 9.26 -5.30 2.62
CA SER A 329 9.31 -4.35 3.75
C SER A 329 9.85 -4.95 5.05
N PRO A 330 9.44 -6.17 5.47
CA PRO A 330 10.03 -6.81 6.64
C PRO A 330 11.53 -7.08 6.49
N VAL A 331 11.97 -7.50 5.29
CA VAL A 331 13.39 -7.78 5.01
C VAL A 331 14.23 -6.51 5.15
N TRP A 332 13.77 -5.41 4.56
CA TRP A 332 14.43 -4.12 4.71
C TRP A 332 14.46 -3.67 6.17
N PHE A 333 13.32 -3.65 6.86
CA PHE A 333 13.23 -3.19 8.24
C PHE A 333 14.19 -3.94 9.16
N PHE A 334 14.15 -5.28 9.15
CA PHE A 334 15.05 -6.09 9.99
C PHE A 334 16.50 -6.06 9.52
N GLY A 335 16.76 -5.91 8.22
CA GLY A 335 18.09 -5.64 7.70
C GLY A 335 18.66 -4.33 8.24
N THR A 336 17.86 -3.27 8.29
CA THR A 336 18.25 -1.97 8.87
C THR A 336 18.45 -2.08 10.38
N VAL A 337 17.60 -2.81 11.11
CA VAL A 337 17.81 -3.08 12.56
C VAL A 337 19.13 -3.80 12.80
N PHE A 338 19.42 -4.85 12.01
CA PHE A 338 20.66 -5.63 12.13
C PHE A 338 21.90 -4.79 11.83
N VAL A 339 21.90 -4.06 10.72
CA VAL A 339 23.02 -3.18 10.35
C VAL A 339 23.21 -2.08 11.38
N ALA A 340 22.13 -1.45 11.86
CA ALA A 340 22.21 -0.44 12.90
C ALA A 340 22.79 -0.99 14.22
N ALA A 341 22.45 -2.23 14.59
CA ALA A 341 23.04 -2.91 15.73
C ALA A 341 24.55 -3.13 15.53
N CYS A 342 24.97 -3.68 14.38
CA CYS A 342 26.38 -3.83 14.03
C CYS A 342 27.15 -2.49 14.04
N THR A 343 26.57 -1.44 13.45
CA THR A 343 27.16 -0.09 13.46
C THR A 343 27.28 0.44 14.88
N GLY A 344 26.26 0.23 15.73
CA GLY A 344 26.30 0.62 17.13
C GLY A 344 27.49 0.02 17.89
N GLU A 345 27.73 -1.28 17.72
CA GLU A 345 28.88 -1.99 18.30
C GLU A 345 30.21 -1.46 17.76
N LEU A 346 30.32 -1.28 16.43
CA LEU A 346 31.53 -0.76 15.79
C LEU A 346 31.87 0.65 16.28
N LEU A 347 30.88 1.53 16.40
CA LEU A 347 31.08 2.90 16.89
C LEU A 347 31.45 2.96 18.37
N GLU A 348 31.02 1.98 19.16
CA GLU A 348 31.31 1.88 20.58
C GLU A 348 32.71 1.31 20.85
N HIS A 349 33.09 0.26 20.15
CA HIS A 349 34.24 -0.56 20.53
C HIS A 349 35.37 -0.59 19.49
N ALA A 350 35.10 -0.34 18.21
CA ALA A 350 36.15 -0.37 17.19
C ALA A 350 37.08 0.85 17.30
N ARG A 351 38.32 0.69 16.83
CA ARG A 351 39.34 1.74 16.77
C ARG A 351 39.97 1.82 15.38
N GLY A 352 40.65 2.92 15.09
CA GLY A 352 41.40 3.12 13.85
C GLY A 352 40.56 2.89 12.59
N THR A 353 41.12 2.15 11.63
CA THR A 353 40.54 1.91 10.30
C THR A 353 39.16 1.26 10.35
N THR A 354 38.91 0.31 11.25
CA THR A 354 37.59 -0.36 11.35
C THR A 354 36.49 0.61 11.74
N ARG A 355 36.78 1.53 12.68
CA ARG A 355 35.82 2.58 13.06
C ARG A 355 35.60 3.58 11.92
N PHE A 356 36.66 3.95 11.21
CA PHE A 356 36.56 4.83 10.05
C PHE A 356 35.69 4.21 8.94
N LEU A 357 35.92 2.94 8.59
CA LEU A 357 35.11 2.19 7.63
C LEU A 357 33.64 2.13 8.09
N ALA A 358 33.39 1.88 9.37
CA ALA A 358 32.02 1.84 9.89
C ALA A 358 31.29 3.19 9.74
N ILE A 359 31.97 4.29 10.06
CA ILE A 359 31.43 5.65 9.88
C ILE A 359 31.18 5.94 8.40
N GLY A 360 32.17 5.66 7.54
CA GLY A 360 32.08 5.88 6.09
C GLY A 360 30.94 5.08 5.45
N SER A 361 30.84 3.78 5.73
CA SER A 361 29.76 2.94 5.21
C SER A 361 28.39 3.37 5.70
N PHE A 362 28.27 3.75 6.98
CA PHE A 362 26.99 4.24 7.51
C PHE A 362 26.62 5.61 6.90
N ALA A 363 27.60 6.49 6.70
CA ALA A 363 27.41 7.76 5.99
C ALA A 363 26.96 7.53 4.54
N CYS A 364 27.49 6.51 3.84
CA CYS A 364 27.01 6.13 2.51
C CYS A 364 25.53 5.70 2.53
N ILE A 365 25.09 4.95 3.54
CA ILE A 365 23.67 4.53 3.66
C ILE A 365 22.76 5.76 3.77
N VAL A 366 23.07 6.66 4.71
CA VAL A 366 22.29 7.89 4.91
C VAL A 366 22.40 8.82 3.69
N GLY A 367 23.58 8.88 3.06
CA GLY A 367 23.85 9.68 1.87
C GLY A 367 23.02 9.25 0.67
N VAL A 368 22.93 7.95 0.38
CA VAL A 368 22.08 7.42 -0.70
C VAL A 368 20.62 7.75 -0.43
N GLY A 369 20.10 7.49 0.77
CA GLY A 369 18.71 7.83 1.09
C GLY A 369 18.41 9.33 1.06
N THR A 370 19.39 10.17 1.40
CA THR A 370 19.29 11.64 1.26
C THR A 370 19.26 12.05 -0.21
N PHE A 371 20.07 11.41 -1.05
CA PHE A 371 20.06 11.63 -2.49
C PHE A 371 18.73 11.20 -3.11
N ASP A 372 18.20 10.03 -2.73
CA ASP A 372 16.89 9.56 -3.17
C ASP A 372 15.79 10.53 -2.75
N PHE A 373 15.78 10.99 -1.49
CA PHE A 373 14.85 12.02 -1.03
C PHE A 373 14.93 13.31 -1.87
N ALA A 374 16.14 13.78 -2.16
CA ALA A 374 16.35 14.97 -2.98
C ALA A 374 15.91 14.75 -4.44
N ALA A 375 16.22 13.59 -5.02
CA ALA A 375 15.82 13.22 -6.38
C ALA A 375 14.30 13.15 -6.51
N LEU A 376 13.62 12.52 -5.55
CA LEU A 376 12.16 12.49 -5.48
C LEU A 376 11.57 13.88 -5.34
N SER A 377 12.09 14.69 -4.43
CA SER A 377 11.62 16.06 -4.22
C SER A 377 11.71 16.88 -5.51
N ARG A 378 12.80 16.75 -6.28
CA ARG A 378 13.00 17.43 -7.57
C ARG A 378 12.09 16.90 -8.69
N ALA A 379 11.80 15.60 -8.69
CA ALA A 379 10.86 15.01 -9.63
C ALA A 379 9.41 15.42 -9.35
N GLY A 380 9.12 15.78 -8.10
CA GLY A 380 7.85 16.38 -7.68
C GLY A 380 7.64 17.81 -8.20
N TRP A 381 6.56 18.44 -7.74
CA TRP A 381 6.19 19.81 -8.04
C TRP A 381 6.69 20.78 -6.95
N LEU A 382 7.96 21.17 -7.06
CA LEU A 382 8.62 22.07 -6.09
C LEU A 382 7.99 23.48 -6.02
N GLY A 383 7.39 23.96 -7.10
CA GLY A 383 6.93 25.35 -7.23
C GLY A 383 5.61 25.68 -6.53
N ALA A 384 4.87 24.69 -6.04
CA ALA A 384 3.50 24.93 -5.56
C ALA A 384 3.06 24.09 -4.35
N PRO A 385 3.84 24.00 -3.24
CA PRO A 385 3.46 23.18 -2.09
C PRO A 385 2.13 23.58 -1.46
N ARG A 386 1.79 24.88 -1.47
CA ARG A 386 0.48 25.38 -1.01
C ARG A 386 -0.67 24.90 -1.90
N PHE A 387 -0.43 24.84 -3.22
CA PHE A 387 -1.42 24.31 -4.16
C PHE A 387 -1.63 22.82 -3.90
N VAL A 388 -0.56 22.03 -3.77
CA VAL A 388 -0.65 20.60 -3.48
C VAL A 388 -1.37 20.35 -2.15
N ALA A 389 -1.04 21.09 -1.08
CA ALA A 389 -1.75 21.03 0.19
C ALA A 389 -3.25 21.28 0.03
N THR A 390 -3.62 22.35 -0.69
CA THR A 390 -5.03 22.68 -0.95
C THR A 390 -5.71 21.59 -1.79
N ALA A 391 -5.01 21.05 -2.78
CA ALA A 391 -5.51 20.01 -3.65
C ALA A 391 -5.75 18.71 -2.86
N MET A 392 -4.81 18.29 -2.00
CA MET A 392 -4.99 17.09 -1.16
C MET A 392 -6.11 17.23 -0.13
N ASN A 393 -6.33 18.45 0.39
CA ASN A 393 -7.43 18.73 1.31
C ASN A 393 -8.79 18.78 0.62
N ARG A 394 -8.85 18.75 -0.71
CA ARG A 394 -10.10 18.78 -1.49
C ARG A 394 -10.34 17.49 -2.26
N ALA A 395 -9.28 16.92 -2.80
CA ALA A 395 -9.31 15.67 -3.53
C ALA A 395 -9.88 14.56 -2.65
N LYS A 396 -10.82 13.80 -3.19
CA LYS A 396 -11.38 12.61 -2.55
C LYS A 396 -10.28 11.61 -2.21
N GLY A 397 -10.30 11.12 -0.98
CA GLY A 397 -9.37 10.11 -0.48
C GLY A 397 -9.81 8.67 -0.76
N TYR A 398 -10.68 8.45 -1.74
CA TYR A 398 -11.32 7.16 -1.97
C TYR A 398 -11.68 6.96 -3.45
N ASP A 399 -11.75 5.71 -3.87
CA ASP A 399 -12.17 5.29 -5.21
C ASP A 399 -13.09 4.07 -5.08
N TYR A 400 -14.33 4.23 -5.54
CA TYR A 400 -15.35 3.20 -5.44
C TYR A 400 -15.08 2.02 -6.36
N ALA A 401 -14.55 2.23 -7.57
CA ALA A 401 -14.43 1.15 -8.55
C ALA A 401 -13.55 0.01 -8.03
N GLU A 402 -12.42 0.37 -7.42
CA GLU A 402 -11.49 -0.59 -6.81
C GLU A 402 -12.13 -1.32 -5.61
N TYR A 403 -12.85 -0.61 -4.75
CA TYR A 403 -13.51 -1.24 -3.60
C TYR A 403 -14.69 -2.11 -3.98
N PHE A 404 -15.56 -1.63 -4.87
CA PHE A 404 -16.78 -2.34 -5.28
C PHE A 404 -16.46 -3.63 -6.02
N ASP A 405 -15.34 -3.70 -6.74
CA ASP A 405 -14.87 -4.96 -7.32
C ASP A 405 -14.74 -6.06 -6.26
N LYS A 406 -14.31 -5.73 -5.04
CA LYS A 406 -14.23 -6.69 -3.92
C LYS A 406 -15.53 -6.79 -3.14
N PHE A 407 -16.08 -5.64 -2.75
CA PHE A 407 -17.21 -5.54 -1.85
C PHE A 407 -18.50 -6.17 -2.43
N GLN A 408 -18.69 -6.16 -3.76
CA GLN A 408 -19.87 -6.79 -4.37
C GLN A 408 -20.00 -8.29 -4.08
N TYR A 409 -18.89 -8.98 -3.81
CA TYR A 409 -18.88 -10.40 -3.47
C TYR A 409 -19.28 -10.65 -2.02
N HIS A 410 -19.37 -9.59 -1.20
CA HIS A 410 -19.84 -9.63 0.18
C HIS A 410 -21.36 -9.37 0.28
N LEU A 411 -21.97 -8.99 -0.84
CA LEU A 411 -23.39 -8.69 -0.94
C LEU A 411 -24.13 -9.88 -1.54
N ASP A 412 -25.26 -10.22 -0.91
CA ASP A 412 -26.20 -11.22 -1.39
C ASP A 412 -27.26 -10.58 -2.31
N GLY A 413 -28.03 -11.40 -3.01
CA GLY A 413 -29.16 -10.94 -3.82
C GLY A 413 -28.84 -10.67 -5.29
N SER A 414 -29.84 -10.11 -5.97
CA SER A 414 -29.79 -9.72 -7.39
C SER A 414 -28.86 -8.53 -7.64
N LEU A 415 -28.57 -8.22 -8.91
CA LEU A 415 -27.82 -7.01 -9.26
C LEU A 415 -28.55 -5.75 -8.78
N GLU A 416 -29.89 -5.73 -8.88
CA GLU A 416 -30.72 -4.66 -8.37
C GLU A 416 -30.61 -4.50 -6.84
N ASP A 417 -30.59 -5.59 -6.07
CA ASP A 417 -30.40 -5.55 -4.62
C ASP A 417 -29.03 -4.97 -4.26
N LYS A 418 -27.98 -5.38 -4.98
CA LYS A 418 -26.62 -4.86 -4.80
C LYS A 418 -26.54 -3.38 -5.17
N ILE A 419 -27.16 -2.95 -6.26
CA ILE A 419 -27.26 -1.53 -6.65
C ILE A 419 -27.95 -0.74 -5.53
N ALA A 420 -29.04 -1.26 -4.96
CA ALA A 420 -29.76 -0.59 -3.88
C ALA A 420 -28.89 -0.37 -2.63
N VAL A 421 -28.02 -1.32 -2.28
CA VAL A 421 -27.04 -1.16 -1.19
C VAL A 421 -25.98 -0.13 -1.56
N LEU A 422 -25.36 -0.25 -2.74
CA LEU A 422 -24.27 0.64 -3.16
C LEU A 422 -24.72 2.08 -3.44
N ARG A 423 -26.00 2.31 -3.73
CA ARG A 423 -26.57 3.67 -3.85
C ARG A 423 -26.72 4.39 -2.51
N ARG A 424 -26.53 3.71 -1.37
CA ARG A 424 -26.59 4.33 -0.03
C ARG A 424 -25.34 5.13 0.31
N TYR A 425 -24.28 5.05 -0.49
CA TYR A 425 -23.17 5.98 -0.40
C TYR A 425 -23.65 7.42 -0.62
N ASP A 426 -23.21 8.33 0.24
CA ASP A 426 -23.51 9.76 0.13
C ASP A 426 -22.39 10.45 -0.67
N ASP A 427 -22.56 10.51 -1.99
CA ASP A 427 -21.59 11.14 -2.89
C ASP A 427 -22.17 11.55 -4.26
N ASP A 428 -21.36 12.24 -5.07
CA ASP A 428 -21.68 12.73 -6.41
C ASP A 428 -22.09 11.58 -7.36
N PRO A 429 -23.33 11.61 -7.91
CA PRO A 429 -23.82 10.59 -8.83
C PRO A 429 -22.98 10.39 -10.10
N GLU A 430 -22.27 11.42 -10.60
CA GLU A 430 -21.41 11.32 -11.79
C GLU A 430 -20.16 10.46 -11.58
N LEU A 431 -19.82 10.17 -10.32
CA LEU A 431 -18.74 9.25 -9.95
C LEU A 431 -19.28 7.94 -9.38
N LEU A 432 -20.25 8.03 -8.47
CA LEU A 432 -20.78 6.87 -7.75
C LEU A 432 -21.47 5.90 -8.70
N LEU A 433 -22.44 6.37 -9.50
CA LEU A 433 -23.25 5.47 -10.33
C LEU A 433 -22.43 4.74 -11.41
N PRO A 434 -21.52 5.40 -12.15
CA PRO A 434 -20.62 4.69 -13.05
C PRO A 434 -19.74 3.66 -12.35
N ALA A 435 -19.27 3.92 -11.12
CA ALA A 435 -18.47 2.96 -10.38
C ALA A 435 -19.30 1.73 -9.97
N ILE A 436 -20.55 1.92 -9.56
CA ILE A 436 -21.50 0.82 -9.28
C ILE A 436 -21.66 -0.05 -10.52
N SER A 437 -22.02 0.56 -11.65
CA SER A 437 -22.26 -0.18 -12.89
C SER A 437 -21.01 -0.89 -13.40
N LEU A 438 -19.86 -0.22 -13.34
CA LEU A 438 -18.58 -0.84 -13.71
C LEU A 438 -18.36 -2.14 -12.95
N SER A 439 -18.34 -2.09 -11.62
CA SER A 439 -17.97 -3.24 -10.80
C SER A 439 -19.01 -4.36 -10.87
N LEU A 440 -20.30 -4.03 -10.82
CA LEU A 440 -21.36 -5.05 -10.79
C LEU A 440 -21.54 -5.76 -12.13
N PHE A 441 -21.46 -5.02 -13.25
CA PHE A 441 -21.72 -5.64 -14.54
C PHE A 441 -20.50 -6.38 -15.08
N GLU A 442 -19.26 -5.90 -14.88
CA GLU A 442 -18.02 -6.47 -15.46
C GLU A 442 -17.92 -8.00 -15.40
N HIS A 443 -18.49 -8.62 -14.35
CA HIS A 443 -18.45 -10.07 -14.13
C HIS A 443 -19.83 -10.73 -14.02
N ALA A 444 -20.92 -10.02 -14.34
CA ALA A 444 -22.28 -10.54 -14.20
C ALA A 444 -22.69 -11.56 -15.27
N GLY A 445 -22.01 -11.60 -16.42
CA GLY A 445 -22.34 -12.52 -17.52
C GLY A 445 -23.65 -12.19 -18.26
N VAL A 446 -24.16 -10.97 -18.10
CA VAL A 446 -25.36 -10.45 -18.81
C VAL A 446 -25.00 -9.81 -20.14
N SER A 447 -25.97 -9.63 -21.04
CA SER A 447 -25.76 -8.89 -22.30
C SER A 447 -25.73 -7.37 -22.07
N LEU A 448 -25.25 -6.60 -23.06
CA LEU A 448 -25.27 -5.13 -22.99
C LEU A 448 -26.71 -4.58 -22.87
N ASP A 449 -27.65 -5.10 -23.65
CA ASP A 449 -29.07 -4.71 -23.58
C ASP A 449 -29.67 -5.00 -22.21
N GLU A 450 -29.34 -6.16 -21.63
CA GLU A 450 -29.81 -6.54 -20.30
C GLU A 450 -29.20 -5.64 -19.22
N ALA A 451 -27.91 -5.30 -19.30
CA ALA A 451 -27.26 -4.35 -18.39
C ALA A 451 -27.90 -2.95 -18.46
N VAL A 452 -28.26 -2.47 -19.65
CA VAL A 452 -28.98 -1.20 -19.83
C VAL A 452 -30.39 -1.29 -19.24
N ALA A 453 -31.10 -2.39 -19.46
CA ALA A 453 -32.44 -2.61 -18.91
C ALA A 453 -32.45 -2.68 -17.38
N ILE A 454 -31.49 -3.39 -16.77
CA ILE A 454 -31.29 -3.40 -15.32
C ILE A 454 -30.99 -1.99 -14.81
N SER A 455 -30.08 -1.28 -15.49
CA SER A 455 -29.69 0.08 -15.09
C SER A 455 -30.88 1.03 -15.06
N LYS A 456 -31.79 0.95 -16.03
CA LYS A 456 -33.05 1.73 -16.04
C LYS A 456 -33.93 1.44 -14.84
N ARG A 457 -34.15 0.16 -14.52
CA ARG A 457 -34.99 -0.23 -13.39
C ARG A 457 -34.37 0.18 -12.05
N ALA A 458 -33.07 -0.03 -11.89
CA ALA A 458 -32.38 0.13 -10.60
C ALA A 458 -31.95 1.58 -10.30
N HIS A 459 -31.54 2.33 -11.32
CA HIS A 459 -31.08 3.73 -11.15
C HIS A 459 -32.17 4.77 -11.43
N GLY A 460 -33.33 4.36 -11.99
CA GLY A 460 -34.42 5.28 -12.32
C GLY A 460 -33.97 6.35 -13.30
N GLU A 461 -34.29 7.61 -13.05
CA GLU A 461 -33.96 8.75 -13.92
C GLU A 461 -32.45 8.93 -14.17
N GLN A 462 -31.59 8.42 -13.28
CA GLN A 462 -30.14 8.57 -13.36
C GLN A 462 -29.45 7.44 -14.15
N TRP A 463 -30.20 6.55 -14.80
CA TRP A 463 -29.65 5.40 -15.53
C TRP A 463 -28.64 5.79 -16.61
N THR A 464 -28.83 6.92 -17.29
CA THR A 464 -27.91 7.42 -18.32
C THR A 464 -26.55 7.81 -17.71
N THR A 465 -26.52 8.31 -16.48
CA THR A 465 -25.25 8.52 -15.77
C THR A 465 -24.63 7.20 -15.36
N ALA A 466 -25.41 6.25 -14.85
CA ALA A 466 -24.90 4.94 -14.42
C ALA A 466 -24.20 4.16 -15.54
N ILE A 467 -24.81 4.10 -16.74
CA ILE A 467 -24.26 3.31 -17.85
C ILE A 467 -22.94 3.85 -18.42
N LYS A 468 -22.49 5.05 -18.01
CA LYS A 468 -21.11 5.53 -18.27
C LYS A 468 -20.05 4.59 -17.65
N GLY A 469 -20.45 3.71 -16.72
CA GLY A 469 -19.63 2.66 -16.12
C GLY A 469 -19.47 1.40 -16.97
N LEU A 470 -20.29 1.17 -17.99
CA LEU A 470 -20.30 -0.06 -18.82
C LEU A 470 -19.15 -0.12 -19.84
N ARG A 471 -18.01 0.49 -19.52
CA ARG A 471 -16.90 0.71 -20.45
C ARG A 471 -16.24 -0.58 -20.93
N PHE A 472 -16.12 -1.61 -20.08
CA PHE A 472 -15.60 -2.93 -20.46
C PHE A 472 -16.68 -3.87 -21.02
N PHE A 473 -17.95 -3.47 -20.94
CA PHE A 473 -19.06 -4.19 -21.59
C PHE A 473 -19.14 -3.88 -23.07
N VAL A 474 -19.01 -2.59 -23.39
CA VAL A 474 -18.95 -2.14 -24.79
C VAL A 474 -17.60 -2.52 -25.42
N HIS A 475 -16.55 -2.64 -24.63
CA HIS A 475 -15.20 -2.97 -25.09
C HIS A 475 -14.57 -4.11 -24.26
N PRO A 476 -14.94 -5.38 -24.53
CA PRO A 476 -14.56 -6.51 -23.67
C PRO A 476 -13.12 -7.01 -23.87
N SER A 477 -12.44 -6.61 -24.94
CA SER A 477 -11.10 -7.10 -25.26
C SER A 477 -10.00 -6.13 -24.82
N PHE A 478 -9.03 -6.64 -24.05
CA PHE A 478 -7.76 -5.99 -23.76
C PHE A 478 -6.90 -5.91 -25.04
N GLY A 479 -7.30 -5.07 -26.01
CA GLY A 479 -6.76 -5.16 -27.37
C GLY A 479 -7.05 -4.01 -28.33
N HIS A 480 -7.64 -2.89 -27.89
CA HIS A 480 -7.71 -1.63 -28.65
C HIS A 480 -8.73 -1.53 -29.82
N ASP A 481 -9.74 -2.40 -29.90
CA ASP A 481 -10.74 -2.31 -30.98
C ASP A 481 -11.87 -1.30 -30.67
N LEU A 482 -11.58 -0.01 -30.76
CA LEU A 482 -12.58 1.04 -30.54
C LEU A 482 -13.74 0.95 -31.55
N ALA A 483 -13.48 0.50 -32.78
CA ALA A 483 -14.49 0.36 -33.81
C ALA A 483 -15.55 -0.67 -33.43
N ALA A 484 -15.15 -1.83 -32.94
CA ALA A 484 -16.08 -2.85 -32.42
C ALA A 484 -16.92 -2.31 -31.26
N GLY A 485 -16.34 -1.48 -30.39
CA GLY A 485 -17.08 -0.83 -29.31
C GLY A 485 -18.18 0.10 -29.82
N PHE A 486 -17.88 0.93 -30.83
CA PHE A 486 -18.90 1.78 -31.45
C PHE A 486 -19.97 0.97 -32.22
N ALA A 487 -19.59 -0.13 -32.89
CA ALA A 487 -20.56 -1.02 -33.52
C ALA A 487 -21.53 -1.65 -32.50
N ALA A 488 -21.05 -2.02 -31.31
CA ALA A 488 -21.90 -2.52 -30.23
C ALA A 488 -22.84 -1.43 -29.65
N ILE A 489 -22.47 -0.15 -29.73
CA ILE A 489 -23.35 0.95 -29.33
C ILE A 489 -24.52 1.11 -30.32
N GLU A 490 -24.32 0.82 -31.60
CA GLU A 490 -25.38 0.98 -32.60
C GLU A 490 -26.54 0.01 -32.39
N SER A 491 -26.28 -1.17 -31.80
CA SER A 491 -27.30 -2.17 -31.52
C SER A 491 -28.20 -1.82 -30.33
N VAL A 492 -27.81 -0.86 -29.48
CA VAL A 492 -28.62 -0.42 -28.35
C VAL A 492 -29.56 0.73 -28.73
N GLU A 493 -30.55 0.97 -27.88
CA GLU A 493 -31.51 2.06 -28.06
C GLU A 493 -30.85 3.45 -28.15
N PRO A 494 -31.43 4.41 -28.92
CA PRO A 494 -30.80 5.71 -29.15
C PRO A 494 -30.43 6.51 -27.90
N ALA A 495 -31.25 6.44 -26.85
CA ALA A 495 -31.02 7.19 -25.61
C ALA A 495 -29.77 6.71 -24.83
N ALA A 496 -29.32 5.47 -25.06
CA ALA A 496 -28.14 4.90 -24.41
C ALA A 496 -26.83 5.21 -25.16
N ARG A 497 -26.91 5.61 -26.44
CA ARG A 497 -25.73 5.68 -27.32
C ARG A 497 -24.70 6.70 -26.86
N ALA A 498 -25.11 7.94 -26.60
CA ALA A 498 -24.19 8.98 -26.16
C ALA A 498 -23.54 8.67 -24.78
N PRO A 499 -24.28 8.24 -23.74
CA PRO A 499 -23.65 7.79 -22.50
C PRO A 499 -22.66 6.63 -22.65
N LEU A 500 -22.97 5.64 -23.49
CA LEU A 500 -22.07 4.52 -23.75
C LEU A 500 -20.84 4.95 -24.56
N ALA A 501 -20.96 5.91 -25.47
CA ALA A 501 -19.81 6.52 -26.13
C ALA A 501 -18.89 7.25 -25.12
N GLU A 502 -19.46 7.94 -24.13
CA GLU A 502 -18.67 8.47 -23.00
C GLU A 502 -18.01 7.34 -22.20
N ALA A 503 -18.70 6.22 -21.97
CA ALA A 503 -18.14 5.03 -21.32
C ALA A 503 -16.93 4.49 -22.08
N VAL A 504 -17.03 4.35 -23.41
CA VAL A 504 -15.93 3.95 -24.30
C VAL A 504 -14.75 4.91 -24.15
N GLY A 505 -14.99 6.22 -24.09
CA GLY A 505 -13.93 7.20 -23.80
C GLY A 505 -13.28 7.00 -22.42
N ARG A 506 -14.06 6.61 -21.39
CA ARG A 506 -13.55 6.31 -20.03
C ARG A 506 -12.75 5.01 -19.93
N ALA A 507 -12.90 4.07 -20.87
CA ALA A 507 -12.04 2.87 -20.99
C ALA A 507 -10.86 3.08 -21.93
N GLY A 508 -11.11 3.69 -23.09
CA GLY A 508 -10.23 3.81 -24.24
C GLY A 508 -9.36 2.58 -24.47
N LEU A 509 -8.04 2.74 -24.38
CA LEU A 509 -7.05 1.67 -24.67
C LEU A 509 -6.65 0.81 -23.45
N GLY A 510 -7.51 0.72 -22.43
CA GLY A 510 -7.39 -0.21 -21.29
C GLY A 510 -7.52 0.46 -19.91
N PRO A 511 -7.54 -0.34 -18.82
CA PRO A 511 -7.90 0.14 -17.48
C PRO A 511 -6.89 1.12 -16.86
N ARG A 512 -5.65 1.14 -17.35
CA ARG A 512 -4.61 2.03 -16.82
C ARG A 512 -4.69 3.40 -17.50
N PHE A 513 -4.61 4.46 -16.70
CA PHE A 513 -4.63 5.85 -17.18
C PHE A 513 -3.22 6.32 -17.57
N VAL A 514 -2.74 5.83 -18.73
CA VAL A 514 -1.41 6.12 -19.25
C VAL A 514 -1.51 7.22 -20.32
N PRO A 515 -0.85 8.39 -20.17
CA PRO A 515 -0.98 9.51 -21.09
C PRO A 515 -0.72 9.15 -22.56
N GLU A 516 0.26 8.30 -22.83
CA GLU A 516 0.61 7.86 -24.19
C GLU A 516 -0.52 7.03 -24.81
N LYS A 517 -1.22 6.22 -24.00
CA LYS A 517 -2.39 5.47 -24.44
C LYS A 517 -3.58 6.39 -24.72
N ILE A 518 -3.77 7.42 -23.90
CA ILE A 518 -4.83 8.42 -24.08
C ILE A 518 -4.57 9.22 -25.37
N ALA A 519 -3.32 9.65 -25.62
CA ALA A 519 -2.98 10.35 -26.86
C ALA A 519 -3.29 9.48 -28.10
N LYS A 520 -2.88 8.20 -28.07
CA LYS A 520 -3.16 7.26 -29.16
C LYS A 520 -4.65 7.00 -29.37
N GLU A 521 -5.46 6.99 -28.31
CA GLU A 521 -6.92 6.78 -28.45
C GLU A 521 -7.63 7.96 -29.10
N LEU A 522 -7.10 9.18 -28.92
CA LEU A 522 -7.66 10.40 -29.48
C LEU A 522 -7.36 10.54 -30.98
N GLU A 523 -6.54 9.66 -31.55
CA GLU A 523 -6.37 9.51 -33.01
C GLU A 523 -7.56 8.80 -33.67
N PHE A 524 -8.35 8.04 -32.90
CA PHE A 524 -9.56 7.40 -33.39
C PHE A 524 -10.66 8.43 -33.70
N VAL A 525 -11.33 8.28 -34.84
CA VAL A 525 -12.44 9.15 -35.25
C VAL A 525 -13.76 8.41 -35.02
N PRO A 526 -14.47 8.68 -33.91
CA PRO A 526 -15.79 8.10 -33.66
C PRO A 526 -16.84 8.73 -34.59
N PRO A 527 -18.05 8.12 -34.71
CA PRO A 527 -19.19 8.74 -35.38
C PRO A 527 -19.45 10.17 -34.89
N ASP A 528 -19.80 11.07 -35.80
CA ASP A 528 -19.86 12.51 -35.53
C ASP A 528 -20.86 12.87 -34.42
N ASP A 529 -22.00 12.18 -34.35
CA ASP A 529 -23.04 12.36 -33.33
C ASP A 529 -22.61 11.87 -31.93
N LEU A 530 -21.62 10.98 -31.85
CA LEU A 530 -21.11 10.41 -30.60
C LEU A 530 -19.75 10.98 -30.18
N ARG A 531 -19.08 11.73 -31.06
CA ARG A 531 -17.72 12.24 -30.88
C ARG A 531 -17.55 13.07 -29.62
N THR A 532 -18.48 14.00 -29.34
CA THR A 532 -18.39 14.86 -28.16
C THR A 532 -18.51 14.07 -26.86
N ALA A 533 -19.29 12.99 -26.84
CA ALA A 533 -19.42 12.14 -25.65
C ALA A 533 -18.15 11.31 -25.42
N PHE A 534 -17.58 10.73 -26.48
CA PHE A 534 -16.30 10.03 -26.43
C PHE A 534 -15.16 10.92 -25.89
N LEU A 535 -15.03 12.13 -26.43
CA LEU A 535 -14.00 13.08 -25.99
C LEU A 535 -14.17 13.50 -24.53
N ARG A 536 -15.41 13.64 -24.04
CA ARG A 536 -15.68 13.85 -22.61
C ARG A 536 -15.18 12.68 -21.75
N GLY A 537 -15.40 11.45 -22.20
CA GLY A 537 -14.88 10.26 -21.53
C GLY A 537 -13.35 10.22 -21.46
N ALA A 538 -12.68 10.58 -22.56
CA ALA A 538 -11.22 10.71 -22.59
C ALA A 538 -10.73 11.83 -21.66
N GLY A 539 -11.43 12.96 -21.58
CA GLY A 539 -11.18 14.03 -20.61
C GLY A 539 -11.22 13.56 -19.15
N TRP A 540 -12.18 12.71 -18.81
CA TRP A 540 -12.23 12.07 -17.49
C TRP A 540 -10.98 11.21 -17.21
N ARG A 541 -10.46 10.50 -18.22
CA ARG A 541 -9.20 9.74 -18.09
C ARG A 541 -7.99 10.64 -17.93
N VAL A 542 -7.94 11.78 -18.60
CA VAL A 542 -6.89 12.78 -18.40
C VAL A 542 -6.86 13.22 -16.94
N HIS A 543 -8.02 13.51 -16.34
CA HIS A 543 -8.11 13.85 -14.91
C HIS A 543 -7.53 12.73 -14.03
N ARG A 544 -7.90 11.47 -14.28
CA ARG A 544 -7.37 10.32 -13.52
C ARG A 544 -5.88 10.06 -13.76
N ALA A 545 -5.37 10.28 -14.96
CA ALA A 545 -3.96 10.06 -15.32
C ALA A 545 -3.01 11.03 -14.61
N PHE A 546 -3.42 12.30 -14.49
CA PHE A 546 -2.58 13.34 -13.92
C PHE A 546 -2.90 13.64 -12.45
N GLY A 547 -4.06 13.22 -11.94
CA GLY A 547 -4.45 13.36 -10.54
C GLY A 547 -4.33 14.81 -10.04
N LEU A 548 -3.44 15.04 -9.07
CA LEU A 548 -3.20 16.37 -8.49
C LEU A 548 -2.37 17.31 -9.40
N ARG A 549 -1.77 16.80 -10.48
CA ARG A 549 -0.89 17.54 -11.41
C ARG A 549 -1.67 18.24 -12.52
N ARG A 550 -2.46 19.24 -12.13
CA ARG A 550 -3.27 20.05 -13.06
C ARG A 550 -2.42 20.73 -14.15
N ASP A 551 -1.21 21.15 -13.80
CA ASP A 551 -0.23 21.70 -14.74
C ASP A 551 -0.01 20.75 -15.93
N ARG A 552 0.29 19.49 -15.62
CA ARG A 552 0.55 18.45 -16.63
C ARG A 552 -0.68 18.07 -17.43
N ALA A 553 -1.85 18.01 -16.79
CA ALA A 553 -3.11 17.78 -17.49
C ALA A 553 -3.39 18.88 -18.52
N ASN A 554 -3.16 20.15 -18.16
CA ASN A 554 -3.34 21.28 -19.07
C ASN A 554 -2.32 21.26 -20.22
N GLU A 555 -1.04 21.02 -19.92
CA GLU A 555 0.01 20.85 -20.94
C GLU A 555 -0.37 19.74 -21.93
N PHE A 556 -0.83 18.59 -21.42
CA PHE A 556 -1.30 17.47 -22.24
C PHE A 556 -2.46 17.90 -23.13
N ILE A 557 -3.52 18.51 -22.58
CA ILE A 557 -4.69 18.96 -23.35
C ILE A 557 -4.30 19.98 -24.43
N LEU A 558 -3.42 20.93 -24.12
CA LEU A 558 -2.97 21.94 -25.07
C LEU A 558 -2.12 21.38 -26.21
N ALA A 559 -1.44 20.26 -25.97
CA ALA A 559 -0.66 19.56 -26.99
C ALA A 559 -1.53 18.72 -27.95
N LEU A 560 -2.80 18.49 -27.62
CA LEU A 560 -3.73 17.76 -28.48
C LEU A 560 -4.15 18.58 -29.71
N PRO A 561 -4.59 17.94 -30.81
CA PRO A 561 -5.18 18.64 -31.94
C PRO A 561 -6.34 19.55 -31.55
N ILE A 562 -6.43 20.75 -32.13
CA ILE A 562 -7.40 21.80 -31.73
C ILE A 562 -8.85 21.30 -31.69
N GLN A 563 -9.21 20.43 -32.63
CA GLN A 563 -10.55 19.85 -32.77
C GLN A 563 -10.94 18.88 -31.65
N VAL A 564 -9.99 18.36 -30.86
CA VAL A 564 -10.31 17.48 -29.72
C VAL A 564 -10.25 18.22 -28.38
N GLN A 565 -9.53 19.35 -28.30
CA GLN A 565 -9.22 20.04 -27.05
C GLN A 565 -10.48 20.41 -26.25
N ALA A 566 -11.51 20.93 -26.92
CA ALA A 566 -12.73 21.40 -26.25
C ALA A 566 -13.47 20.25 -25.54
N GLY A 567 -13.66 19.12 -26.22
CA GLY A 567 -14.36 17.95 -25.65
C GLY A 567 -13.58 17.28 -24.51
N VAL A 568 -12.26 17.15 -24.68
CA VAL A 568 -11.38 16.59 -23.63
C VAL A 568 -11.33 17.53 -22.42
N ARG A 569 -11.28 18.85 -22.63
CA ARG A 569 -11.30 19.84 -21.56
C ARG A 569 -12.61 19.81 -20.78
N ASP A 570 -13.75 19.72 -21.47
CA ASP A 570 -15.05 19.60 -20.80
C ASP A 570 -15.12 18.34 -19.91
N GLY A 571 -14.71 17.19 -20.45
CA GLY A 571 -14.63 15.95 -19.68
C GLY A 571 -13.72 16.04 -18.44
N PHE A 572 -12.55 16.66 -18.61
CA PHE A 572 -11.61 16.92 -17.53
C PHE A 572 -12.21 17.81 -16.44
N GLU A 573 -12.82 18.95 -16.80
CA GLU A 573 -13.43 19.88 -15.84
C GLU A 573 -14.59 19.24 -15.08
N ARG A 574 -15.45 18.47 -15.76
CA ARG A 574 -16.56 17.74 -15.14
C ARG A 574 -16.06 16.71 -14.13
N ALA A 575 -15.06 15.92 -14.51
CA ALA A 575 -14.43 14.94 -13.61
C ALA A 575 -13.80 15.63 -12.38
N ARG A 576 -13.13 16.77 -12.60
CA ARG A 576 -12.51 17.55 -11.53
C ARG A 576 -13.55 18.15 -10.58
N ALA A 577 -14.65 18.66 -11.12
CA ALA A 577 -15.75 19.22 -10.32
C ALA A 577 -16.41 18.14 -9.44
N ALA A 578 -16.64 16.95 -9.99
CA ALA A 578 -17.22 15.82 -9.25
C ALA A 578 -16.28 15.29 -8.14
N ASP A 579 -14.97 15.46 -8.30
CA ASP A 579 -13.97 15.22 -7.24
C ASP A 579 -13.84 16.38 -6.23
N GLY A 580 -14.72 17.40 -6.30
CA GLY A 580 -14.81 18.49 -5.32
C GLY A 580 -13.89 19.69 -5.58
N PHE A 581 -13.28 19.79 -6.76
CA PHE A 581 -12.45 20.94 -7.10
C PHE A 581 -13.28 22.08 -7.71
N PRO A 582 -12.95 23.36 -7.42
CA PRO A 582 -13.62 24.49 -8.07
C PRO A 582 -13.34 24.54 -9.58
N PRO A 583 -14.21 25.19 -10.38
CA PRO A 583 -13.98 25.39 -11.81
C PRO A 583 -12.73 26.23 -12.07
N ILE A 584 -12.11 26.06 -13.25
CA ILE A 584 -11.02 26.94 -13.69
C ILE A 584 -11.62 28.31 -13.97
N ARG A 585 -11.09 29.32 -13.30
CA ARG A 585 -11.28 30.72 -13.70
C ARG A 585 -10.25 31.09 -14.76
#